data_AF-A0A351JN92-F1
#
_entry.id   AF-A0A351JN92-F1
#
_cell.length_a   1.000
_cell.length_b   1.000
_cell.length_c   1.000
_cell.angle_alpha   90.00
_cell.angle_beta   90.00
_cell.angle_gamma   90.00
#
_symmetry.space_group_name_H-M   'P 1'
#
loop_
_entity.id
_entity.type
_entity.pdbx_description
1 polymer ?
#
loop_
_entity_poly.entity_id
_entity_poly.type
_entity_poly.pdbx_seq_one_letter_code
_entity_poly.pdbx_strand_id
1 'polypeptide(L)'
;MRRWWVALLGVVLAGVAAMASPRLDVGQGMYDFGEVAEGMLVVHYFTLRNAGTAVLNFTRQPTTTCGCTTAGLARMSLQPGESLLLRVLFDSTGFGGQRSSSRVFVFSDDPESRERTLTIQGFVRPSLPFEGSAATLHQGFYLLVDLRTPEAFAQGRLLGAINIPFADLPTWLPRLPRDFVIYLYDETGARAIQAAQTLRENGVRAAFAISGGLVGWWRDLGSLFFTRADGAPPTPPVGTAVTGPFTLPASRVVTHGYQVILDLRPREAYLLGSFPGSLNLKLEEVPDFAARLPRGAALPGGARLMIWSVDERGSDAIQVAQYLYALGFSDAKALIGGLPQWRVRYGDVLLWPETMR
;
A
#
# COMPACT_ATOMS: atom_id res chain seq x y z
N MET A 1 -80.37 51.22 36.42
CA MET A 1 -79.53 50.00 36.49
C MET A 1 -79.61 49.26 35.16
N ARG A 2 -78.58 49.29 34.32
CA ARG A 2 -78.48 48.39 33.17
C ARG A 2 -77.01 48.16 32.83
N ARG A 3 -76.60 46.90 32.98
CA ARG A 3 -75.22 46.40 33.08
C ARG A 3 -74.50 46.50 31.74
N TRP A 4 -73.28 47.03 31.77
CA TRP A 4 -72.32 46.93 30.68
C TRP A 4 -71.73 45.51 30.69
N TRP A 5 -71.91 44.76 29.60
CA TRP A 5 -71.19 43.51 29.37
C TRP A 5 -70.10 43.79 28.35
N VAL A 6 -68.86 43.90 28.82
CA VAL A 6 -67.67 43.86 27.97
C VAL A 6 -67.41 42.38 27.66
N ALA A 7 -67.65 41.97 26.42
CA ALA A 7 -67.27 40.64 25.95
C ALA A 7 -65.76 40.63 25.65
N LEU A 8 -65.00 39.95 26.50
CA LEU A 8 -63.58 39.63 26.29
C LEU A 8 -63.48 38.62 25.14
N LEU A 9 -62.96 39.05 23.98
CA LEU A 9 -62.54 38.16 22.91
C LEU A 9 -61.24 37.45 23.34
N GLY A 10 -61.34 36.20 23.79
CA GLY A 10 -60.17 35.36 24.04
C GLY A 10 -59.58 34.87 22.72
N VAL A 11 -58.41 35.37 22.35
CA VAL A 11 -57.59 34.79 21.26
C VAL A 11 -56.97 33.49 21.79
N VAL A 12 -57.49 32.35 21.35
CA VAL A 12 -56.83 31.05 21.58
C VAL A 12 -55.71 30.93 20.55
N LEU A 13 -54.48 31.18 20.98
CA LEU A 13 -53.27 30.78 20.24
C LEU A 13 -53.16 29.25 20.30
N ALA A 14 -53.70 28.57 19.30
CA ALA A 14 -53.40 27.16 19.06
C ALA A 14 -51.92 27.06 18.65
N GLY A 15 -51.03 26.87 19.62
CA GLY A 15 -49.63 26.56 19.35
C GLY A 15 -49.56 25.23 18.60
N VAL A 16 -49.16 25.26 17.32
CA VAL A 16 -48.85 24.06 16.56
C VAL A 16 -47.61 23.43 17.20
N ALA A 17 -47.78 22.32 17.94
CA ALA A 17 -46.66 21.56 18.43
C ALA A 17 -45.93 20.95 17.23
N ALA A 18 -44.76 21.50 16.90
CA ALA A 18 -43.89 20.89 15.89
C ALA A 18 -43.44 19.51 16.42
N MET A 19 -43.93 18.44 15.79
CA MET A 19 -43.52 17.08 16.11
C MET A 19 -42.01 16.95 15.84
N ALA A 20 -41.27 16.44 16.84
CA ALA A 20 -39.85 16.19 16.69
C ALA A 20 -39.63 15.22 15.52
N SER A 21 -38.75 15.59 14.59
CA SER A 21 -38.49 14.82 13.37
C SER A 21 -37.00 14.73 13.09
N PRO A 22 -36.51 13.58 12.61
CA PRO A 22 -35.13 13.46 12.15
C PRO A 22 -34.99 14.14 10.79
N ARG A 23 -33.81 14.72 10.53
CA ARG A 23 -33.51 15.33 9.22
C ARG A 23 -32.04 15.17 8.89
N LEU A 24 -31.74 14.47 7.81
CA LEU A 24 -30.38 14.28 7.31
C LEU A 24 -30.01 15.45 6.40
N ASP A 25 -29.09 16.26 6.89
CA ASP A 25 -28.39 17.29 6.13
C ASP A 25 -27.03 16.76 5.69
N VAL A 26 -26.70 16.93 4.42
CA VAL A 26 -25.40 16.55 3.85
C VAL A 26 -24.85 17.78 3.15
N GLY A 27 -23.80 18.37 3.72
CA GLY A 27 -23.30 19.68 3.30
C GLY A 27 -23.07 19.79 1.79
N GLN A 28 -21.93 19.29 1.30
CA GLN A 28 -21.70 19.15 -0.14
C GLN A 28 -21.99 17.71 -0.56
N GLY A 29 -23.04 17.49 -1.35
CA GLY A 29 -23.41 16.16 -1.85
C GLY A 29 -22.58 15.68 -3.05
N MET A 30 -21.71 16.52 -3.59
CA MET A 30 -20.85 16.19 -4.73
C MET A 30 -19.41 16.59 -4.43
N TYR A 31 -18.49 15.67 -4.68
CA TYR A 31 -17.06 15.90 -4.64
C TYR A 31 -16.47 15.64 -6.03
N ASP A 32 -15.83 16.66 -6.60
CA ASP A 32 -15.04 16.52 -7.82
C ASP A 32 -13.56 16.42 -7.44
N PHE A 33 -12.94 15.28 -7.72
CA PHE A 33 -11.52 15.05 -7.45
C PHE A 33 -10.59 15.64 -8.51
N GLY A 34 -11.14 16.33 -9.52
CA GLY A 34 -10.37 16.91 -10.61
C GLY A 34 -9.78 15.82 -11.49
N GLU A 35 -8.46 15.86 -11.70
CA GLU A 35 -7.73 14.85 -12.43
C GLU A 35 -6.84 14.04 -11.49
N VAL A 36 -6.96 12.71 -11.56
CA VAL A 36 -6.08 11.78 -10.85
C VAL A 36 -5.52 10.75 -11.83
N ALA A 37 -4.39 10.18 -11.48
CA ALA A 37 -3.82 9.10 -12.26
C ALA A 37 -4.49 7.76 -11.94
N GLU A 38 -4.63 6.92 -12.95
CA GLU A 38 -5.06 5.53 -12.78
C GLU A 38 -4.18 4.79 -11.76
N GLY A 39 -4.82 4.07 -10.85
CA GLY A 39 -4.18 3.33 -9.76
C GLY A 39 -4.07 4.12 -8.44
N MET A 40 -4.46 5.40 -8.43
CA MET A 40 -4.65 6.15 -7.20
C MET A 40 -5.98 5.82 -6.50
N LEU A 41 -5.96 5.84 -5.18
CA LEU A 41 -7.12 5.82 -4.30
C LEU A 41 -7.47 7.26 -3.91
N VAL A 42 -8.68 7.68 -4.25
CA VAL A 42 -9.23 8.97 -3.86
C VAL A 42 -10.07 8.76 -2.60
N VAL A 43 -9.65 9.38 -1.49
CA VAL A 43 -10.39 9.34 -0.23
C VAL A 43 -11.04 10.70 0.01
N HIS A 44 -12.35 10.71 0.22
CA HIS A 44 -13.11 11.90 0.56
C HIS A 44 -14.01 11.63 1.77
N TYR A 45 -14.34 12.68 2.51
CA TYR A 45 -15.21 12.61 3.69
C TYR A 45 -16.40 13.53 3.50
N PHE A 46 -17.58 12.95 3.33
CA PHE A 46 -18.83 13.70 3.35
C PHE A 46 -19.28 13.92 4.79
N THR A 47 -19.68 15.14 5.14
CA THR A 47 -20.23 15.44 6.47
C THR A 47 -21.73 15.19 6.46
N LEU A 48 -22.16 14.20 7.26
CA LEU A 48 -23.57 13.89 7.52
C LEU A 48 -23.96 14.51 8.85
N ARG A 49 -25.02 15.34 8.87
CA ARG A 49 -25.49 16.00 10.08
C ARG A 49 -26.96 15.71 10.30
N ASN A 50 -27.34 15.44 11.55
CA ASN A 50 -28.74 15.47 11.94
C ASN A 50 -29.15 16.93 12.22
N ALA A 51 -29.82 17.56 11.26
CA ALA A 51 -30.38 18.90 11.38
C ALA A 51 -31.81 18.90 11.97
N GLY A 52 -32.32 17.72 12.31
CA GLY A 52 -33.64 17.54 12.92
C GLY A 52 -33.62 17.71 14.43
N THR A 53 -34.78 17.48 15.03
CA THR A 53 -35.02 17.59 16.47
C THR A 53 -35.26 16.23 17.15
N ALA A 54 -35.31 15.14 16.37
CA ALA A 54 -35.32 13.77 16.85
C ALA A 54 -34.05 13.02 16.41
N VAL A 55 -33.77 11.86 17.03
CA VAL A 55 -32.66 10.98 16.64
C VAL A 55 -32.85 10.52 15.19
N LEU A 56 -31.83 10.69 14.36
CA LEU A 56 -31.77 10.16 13.00
C LEU A 56 -31.15 8.77 13.03
N ASN A 57 -31.83 7.77 12.46
CA ASN A 57 -31.32 6.41 12.32
C ASN A 57 -31.00 6.11 10.85
N PHE A 58 -29.80 5.60 10.60
CA PHE A 58 -29.46 5.01 9.31
C PHE A 58 -30.07 3.62 9.23
N THR A 59 -30.86 3.36 8.18
CA THR A 59 -31.63 2.11 8.08
C THR A 59 -30.79 0.94 7.59
N ARG A 60 -29.67 1.22 6.92
CA ARG A 60 -28.65 0.25 6.48
C ARG A 60 -27.33 0.95 6.13
N GLN A 61 -26.27 0.17 5.94
CA GLN A 61 -24.99 0.68 5.44
C GLN A 61 -25.15 1.27 4.03
N PRO A 62 -24.38 2.31 3.67
CA PRO A 62 -24.43 2.90 2.34
C PRO A 62 -24.10 1.88 1.24
N THR A 63 -24.68 2.07 0.05
CA THR A 63 -24.37 1.27 -1.13
C THR A 63 -23.82 2.15 -2.24
N THR A 64 -23.11 1.54 -3.21
CA THR A 64 -22.49 2.24 -4.33
C THR A 64 -22.93 1.68 -5.66
N THR A 65 -22.80 2.47 -6.74
CA THR A 65 -23.19 2.04 -8.11
C THR A 65 -22.17 1.11 -8.77
N CYS A 66 -20.91 1.11 -8.34
CA CYS A 66 -19.83 0.28 -8.87
C CYS A 66 -19.00 -0.31 -7.73
N GLY A 67 -18.34 -1.44 -7.98
CA GLY A 67 -17.33 -1.99 -7.05
C GLY A 67 -16.08 -1.12 -6.89
N CYS A 68 -15.93 -0.08 -7.72
CA CYS A 68 -14.84 0.88 -7.69
C CYS A 68 -14.94 1.89 -6.54
N THR A 69 -16.04 1.88 -5.79
CA THR A 69 -16.24 2.81 -4.66
C THR A 69 -16.73 2.06 -3.44
N THR A 70 -16.14 2.39 -2.30
CA THR A 70 -16.56 1.89 -0.98
C THR A 70 -16.99 3.07 -0.11
N ALA A 71 -18.01 2.85 0.70
CA ALA A 71 -18.52 3.81 1.66
C ALA A 71 -19.02 3.04 2.89
N GLY A 72 -18.75 3.56 4.09
CA GLY A 72 -19.13 2.88 5.32
C GLY A 72 -19.35 3.87 6.46
N LEU A 73 -20.42 3.65 7.22
CA LEU A 73 -20.75 4.45 8.41
C LEU A 73 -20.12 3.81 9.65
N ALA A 74 -19.43 4.64 10.44
CA ALA A 74 -18.88 4.21 11.74
C ALA A 74 -19.96 3.98 12.81
N ARG A 75 -21.16 4.54 12.62
CA ARG A 75 -22.31 4.40 13.52
C ARG A 75 -23.62 4.54 12.77
N MET A 76 -24.67 3.95 13.32
CA MET A 76 -25.98 3.84 12.68
C MET A 76 -27.02 4.85 13.19
N SER A 77 -26.64 5.81 14.04
CA SER A 77 -27.54 6.88 14.50
C SER A 77 -26.80 8.19 14.80
N LEU A 78 -27.54 9.30 14.78
CA LEU A 78 -27.06 10.65 15.12
C LEU A 78 -28.08 11.36 16.02
N GLN A 79 -27.61 11.91 17.14
CA GLN A 79 -28.40 12.79 17.99
C GLN A 79 -28.73 14.12 17.28
N PRO A 80 -29.78 14.85 17.67
CA PRO A 80 -30.05 16.19 17.14
C PRO A 80 -28.81 17.09 17.20
N GLY A 81 -28.47 17.72 16.07
CA GLY A 81 -27.29 18.59 15.92
C GLY A 81 -25.96 17.86 15.68
N GLU A 82 -25.91 16.54 15.89
CA GLU A 82 -24.69 15.75 15.77
C GLU A 82 -24.25 15.54 14.32
N SER A 83 -22.94 15.44 14.09
CA SER A 83 -22.34 15.20 12.77
C SER A 83 -21.48 13.92 12.75
N LEU A 84 -21.35 13.33 11.58
CA LEU A 84 -20.52 12.15 11.29
C LEU A 84 -19.83 12.32 9.95
N LEU A 85 -18.56 11.91 9.87
CA LEU A 85 -17.83 11.86 8.61
C LEU A 85 -18.04 10.50 7.95
N LEU A 86 -18.69 10.51 6.78
CA LEU A 86 -18.79 9.35 5.90
C LEU A 86 -17.55 9.30 5.00
N ARG A 87 -16.67 8.34 5.25
CA ARG A 87 -15.51 8.06 4.40
C ARG A 87 -15.96 7.36 3.11
N VAL A 88 -15.62 7.95 1.98
CA VAL A 88 -15.79 7.39 0.64
C VAL A 88 -14.42 7.19 0.01
N LEU A 89 -14.16 5.99 -0.50
CA LEU A 89 -12.92 5.67 -1.19
C LEU A 89 -13.26 5.21 -2.62
N PHE A 90 -12.71 5.90 -3.60
CA PHE A 90 -12.77 5.54 -5.02
C PHE A 90 -11.41 4.97 -5.47
N ASP A 91 -11.41 3.74 -5.98
CA ASP A 91 -10.24 3.08 -6.58
C ASP A 91 -10.26 3.33 -8.10
N SER A 92 -9.31 4.14 -8.59
CA SER A 92 -9.23 4.53 -10.00
C SER A 92 -8.60 3.45 -10.90
N THR A 93 -8.21 2.30 -10.36
CA THR A 93 -7.61 1.20 -11.12
C THR A 93 -8.55 0.71 -12.23
N GLY A 94 -8.06 0.69 -13.48
CA GLY A 94 -8.84 0.23 -14.64
C GLY A 94 -9.72 1.30 -15.28
N PHE A 95 -9.65 2.55 -14.82
CA PHE A 95 -10.45 3.68 -15.34
C PHE A 95 -9.62 4.68 -16.16
N GLY A 96 -8.38 4.34 -16.54
CA GLY A 96 -7.51 5.23 -17.31
C GLY A 96 -8.15 5.77 -18.60
N GLY A 97 -8.09 7.09 -18.79
CA GLY A 97 -8.62 7.79 -19.96
C GLY A 97 -10.11 8.11 -19.89
N GLN A 98 -10.75 7.96 -18.73
CA GLN A 98 -12.19 8.08 -18.58
C GLN A 98 -12.57 9.15 -17.56
N ARG A 99 -13.74 9.78 -17.77
CA ARG A 99 -14.42 10.51 -16.69
C ARG A 99 -15.21 9.51 -15.85
N SER A 100 -14.83 9.36 -14.60
CA SER A 100 -15.49 8.47 -13.65
C SER A 100 -16.46 9.28 -12.80
N SER A 101 -17.64 8.71 -12.55
CA SER A 101 -18.64 9.26 -11.64
C SER A 101 -19.30 8.10 -10.91
N SER A 102 -19.14 8.06 -9.59
CA SER A 102 -19.71 7.04 -8.73
C SER A 102 -20.68 7.66 -7.75
N ARG A 103 -21.82 7.01 -7.57
CA ARG A 103 -22.86 7.45 -6.63
C ARG A 103 -22.85 6.57 -5.39
N VAL A 104 -23.02 7.21 -4.24
CA VAL A 104 -23.14 6.60 -2.91
C VAL A 104 -24.54 6.90 -2.39
N PHE A 105 -25.30 5.87 -2.06
CA PHE A 105 -26.65 6.00 -1.53
C PHE A 105 -26.63 5.82 -0.01
N VAL A 106 -27.09 6.83 0.72
CA VAL A 106 -27.21 6.85 2.18
C VAL A 106 -28.68 6.73 2.54
N PHE A 107 -29.01 5.80 3.44
CA PHE A 107 -30.40 5.47 3.78
C PHE A 107 -30.71 5.81 5.23
N SER A 108 -31.79 6.55 5.48
CA SER A 108 -32.19 6.97 6.83
C SER A 108 -33.71 6.96 7.03
N ASP A 109 -34.14 7.21 8.27
CA ASP A 109 -35.52 7.43 8.68
C ASP A 109 -36.00 8.89 8.51
N ASP A 110 -35.23 9.73 7.80
CA ASP A 110 -35.65 11.09 7.42
C ASP A 110 -36.92 11.02 6.54
N PRO A 111 -38.05 11.60 6.98
CA PRO A 111 -39.31 11.53 6.25
C PRO A 111 -39.31 12.34 4.95
N GLU A 112 -38.47 13.37 4.83
CA GLU A 112 -38.34 14.18 3.61
C GLU A 112 -37.43 13.50 2.57
N SER A 113 -36.43 12.75 3.03
CA SER A 113 -35.45 12.11 2.16
C SER A 113 -34.87 10.83 2.76
N ARG A 114 -35.62 9.73 2.68
CA ARG A 114 -35.20 8.41 3.15
C ARG A 114 -33.94 7.87 2.46
N GLU A 115 -33.64 8.39 1.29
CA GLU A 115 -32.42 8.11 0.54
C GLU A 115 -31.77 9.42 0.13
N ARG A 116 -30.48 9.58 0.42
CA ARG A 116 -29.63 10.69 -0.03
C ARG A 116 -28.55 10.14 -0.95
N THR A 117 -28.42 10.73 -2.14
CA THR A 117 -27.38 10.39 -3.10
C THR A 117 -26.21 11.36 -2.97
N LEU A 118 -25.01 10.82 -2.81
CA LEU A 118 -23.75 11.55 -2.86
C LEU A 118 -22.98 11.12 -4.10
N THR A 119 -22.18 12.02 -4.67
CA THR A 119 -21.43 11.76 -5.90
C THR A 119 -19.95 12.05 -5.70
N ILE A 120 -19.10 11.12 -6.12
CA ILE A 120 -17.66 11.33 -6.29
C ILE A 120 -17.34 11.20 -7.79
N GLN A 121 -16.74 12.23 -8.37
CA GLN A 121 -16.48 12.26 -9.81
C GLN A 121 -15.16 12.95 -10.15
N GLY A 122 -14.69 12.75 -11.38
CA GLY A 122 -13.54 13.44 -11.93
C GLY A 122 -12.97 12.69 -13.14
N PHE A 123 -11.82 13.14 -13.63
CA PHE A 123 -11.12 12.51 -14.74
C PHE A 123 -9.98 11.63 -14.22
N VAL A 124 -9.88 10.41 -14.76
CA VAL A 124 -8.78 9.49 -14.49
C VAL A 124 -7.87 9.48 -15.71
N ARG A 125 -6.67 10.06 -15.61
CA ARG A 125 -5.69 9.98 -16.69
C ARG A 125 -5.07 8.58 -16.75
N PRO A 126 -4.70 8.07 -17.94
CA PRO A 126 -3.96 6.83 -18.05
C PRO A 126 -2.67 6.85 -17.22
N SER A 127 -2.32 5.70 -16.65
CA SER A 127 -1.04 5.54 -15.96
C SER A 127 0.13 5.64 -16.95
N LEU A 128 1.20 6.31 -16.54
CA LEU A 128 2.44 6.38 -17.33
C LEU A 128 3.24 5.07 -17.20
N PRO A 129 4.14 4.74 -18.15
CA PRO A 129 4.90 3.49 -18.12
C PRO A 129 5.78 3.29 -16.87
N PHE A 130 6.10 4.37 -16.14
CA PHE A 130 6.89 4.33 -14.90
C PHE A 130 6.05 4.61 -13.65
N GLU A 131 4.73 4.59 -13.75
CA GLU A 131 3.82 4.71 -12.61
C GLU A 131 3.28 3.32 -12.22
N GLY A 132 3.12 3.11 -10.90
CA GLY A 132 2.55 1.88 -10.36
C GLY A 132 1.74 2.14 -9.09
N SER A 133 0.63 1.43 -8.95
CA SER A 133 -0.26 1.53 -7.78
C SER A 133 0.33 0.84 -6.55
N ALA A 134 -0.18 1.18 -5.37
CA ALA A 134 0.10 0.43 -4.13
C ALA A 134 -0.25 -1.07 -4.27
N ALA A 135 -1.32 -1.39 -5.00
CA ALA A 135 -1.71 -2.77 -5.24
C ALA A 135 -0.71 -3.53 -6.12
N THR A 136 -0.17 -2.89 -7.15
CA THR A 136 0.85 -3.46 -8.03
C THR A 136 2.14 -3.73 -7.24
N LEU A 137 2.58 -2.78 -6.42
CA LEU A 137 3.74 -2.98 -5.53
C LEU A 137 3.48 -4.14 -4.57
N HIS A 138 2.32 -4.19 -3.91
CA HIS A 138 1.97 -5.25 -2.97
C HIS A 138 1.95 -6.63 -3.63
N GLN A 139 1.35 -6.77 -4.82
CA GLN A 139 1.26 -8.05 -5.54
C GLN A 139 2.61 -8.57 -6.00
N GLY A 140 3.52 -7.67 -6.38
CA GLY A 140 4.88 -8.03 -6.81
C GLY A 140 5.87 -8.19 -5.67
N PHE A 141 5.52 -7.76 -4.44
CA PHE A 141 6.44 -7.72 -3.33
C PHE A 141 6.87 -9.11 -2.88
N TYR A 142 8.17 -9.32 -2.70
CA TYR A 142 8.72 -10.45 -1.98
C TYR A 142 9.75 -10.02 -0.94
N LEU A 143 9.93 -10.86 0.08
CA LEU A 143 10.99 -10.70 1.06
C LEU A 143 12.20 -11.56 0.67
N LEU A 144 13.38 -10.97 0.61
CA LEU A 144 14.64 -11.69 0.41
C LEU A 144 15.43 -11.69 1.72
N VAL A 145 15.75 -12.89 2.21
CA VAL A 145 16.32 -13.08 3.55
C VAL A 145 17.63 -13.83 3.47
N ASP A 146 18.69 -13.18 3.94
CA ASP A 146 20.01 -13.79 4.17
C ASP A 146 20.07 -14.37 5.58
N LEU A 147 20.29 -15.67 5.67
CA LEU A 147 20.34 -16.45 6.91
C LEU A 147 21.75 -16.57 7.51
N ARG A 148 22.76 -15.95 6.88
CA ARG A 148 24.13 -15.95 7.36
C ARG A 148 24.30 -14.95 8.51
N THR A 149 25.50 -14.90 9.08
CA THR A 149 25.80 -13.96 10.16
C THR A 149 25.84 -12.52 9.64
N PRO A 150 25.68 -11.51 10.53
CA PRO A 150 25.77 -10.10 10.16
C PRO A 150 27.10 -9.74 9.46
N GLU A 151 28.21 -10.38 9.87
CA GLU A 151 29.53 -10.14 9.29
C GLU A 151 29.59 -10.63 7.84
N ALA A 152 29.09 -11.85 7.58
CA ALA A 152 29.04 -12.41 6.22
C ALA A 152 28.10 -11.60 5.32
N PHE A 153 26.98 -11.14 5.88
CA PHE A 153 26.04 -10.26 5.18
C PHE A 153 26.66 -8.90 4.81
N ALA A 154 27.49 -8.33 5.68
CA ALA A 154 28.20 -7.07 5.41
C ALA A 154 29.30 -7.22 4.35
N GLN A 155 29.97 -8.38 4.29
CA GLN A 155 31.03 -8.69 3.32
C GLN A 155 30.52 -8.93 1.90
N GLY A 156 29.23 -9.18 1.73
CA GLY A 156 28.59 -9.28 0.42
C GLY A 156 27.27 -10.02 0.49
N ARG A 157 26.26 -9.49 -0.17
CA ARG A 157 24.87 -9.99 -0.13
C ARG A 157 24.16 -9.73 -1.45
N LEU A 158 23.00 -10.35 -1.63
CA LEU A 158 22.09 -9.99 -2.70
C LEU A 158 21.43 -8.63 -2.39
N LEU A 159 21.35 -7.76 -3.39
CA LEU A 159 20.81 -6.40 -3.27
C LEU A 159 19.35 -6.45 -2.83
N GLY A 160 18.99 -5.73 -1.77
CA GLY A 160 17.63 -5.73 -1.22
C GLY A 160 17.32 -6.90 -0.27
N ALA A 161 18.30 -7.76 0.04
CA ALA A 161 18.16 -8.74 1.11
C ALA A 161 18.18 -8.06 2.50
N ILE A 162 17.40 -8.58 3.43
CA ILE A 162 17.53 -8.32 4.88
C ILE A 162 18.33 -9.45 5.54
N ASN A 163 18.91 -9.20 6.70
CA ASN A 163 19.62 -10.25 7.45
C ASN A 163 18.78 -10.75 8.63
N ILE A 164 18.41 -12.02 8.56
CA ILE A 164 17.81 -12.73 9.69
C ILE A 164 18.68 -13.96 9.91
N PRO A 165 19.73 -13.89 10.75
CA PRO A 165 20.60 -15.04 10.99
C PRO A 165 19.78 -16.28 11.35
N PHE A 166 20.18 -17.45 10.84
CA PHE A 166 19.41 -18.68 11.02
C PHE A 166 19.06 -18.97 12.50
N ALA A 167 19.97 -18.63 13.42
CA ALA A 167 19.75 -18.80 14.86
C ALA A 167 18.62 -17.92 15.42
N ASP A 168 18.35 -16.77 14.79
CA ASP A 168 17.34 -15.80 15.22
C ASP A 168 15.97 -16.06 14.60
N LEU A 169 15.89 -16.92 13.57
CA LEU A 169 14.65 -17.24 12.84
C LEU A 169 13.45 -17.57 13.76
N PRO A 170 13.60 -18.34 14.87
CA PRO A 170 12.47 -18.60 15.78
C PRO A 170 11.87 -17.33 16.39
N THR A 171 12.69 -16.32 16.68
CA THR A 171 12.22 -15.04 17.26
C THR A 171 11.55 -14.14 16.21
N TRP A 172 11.92 -14.31 14.95
CA TRP A 172 11.38 -13.59 13.80
C TRP A 172 10.09 -14.17 13.27
N LEU A 173 9.86 -15.47 13.45
CA LEU A 173 8.73 -16.20 12.89
C LEU A 173 7.34 -15.56 13.14
N PRO A 174 7.04 -14.98 14.32
CA PRO A 174 5.77 -14.27 14.53
C PRO A 174 5.65 -12.93 13.79
N ARG A 175 6.79 -12.33 13.39
CA ARG A 175 6.89 -11.01 12.76
C ARG A 175 6.88 -11.08 11.23
N LEU A 176 7.18 -12.25 10.66
CA LEU A 176 7.28 -12.44 9.22
C LEU A 176 5.91 -12.32 8.53
N PRO A 177 5.86 -11.71 7.34
CA PRO A 177 4.62 -11.52 6.62
C PRO A 177 4.15 -12.85 6.03
N ARG A 178 2.87 -13.19 6.19
CA ARG A 178 2.34 -14.53 5.84
C ARG A 178 1.81 -14.63 4.40
N ASP A 179 1.41 -13.49 3.84
CA ASP A 179 0.77 -13.41 2.52
C ASP A 179 1.74 -13.03 1.39
N PHE A 180 3.04 -13.02 1.69
CA PHE A 180 4.10 -12.65 0.75
C PHE A 180 5.06 -13.81 0.52
N VAL A 181 5.68 -13.84 -0.66
CA VAL A 181 6.75 -14.79 -0.97
C VAL A 181 7.97 -14.43 -0.13
N ILE A 182 8.59 -15.44 0.50
CA ILE A 182 9.85 -15.28 1.23
C ILE A 182 10.90 -16.17 0.57
N TYR A 183 11.90 -15.54 -0.05
CA TYR A 183 13.09 -16.21 -0.55
C TYR A 183 14.18 -16.20 0.52
N LEU A 184 14.64 -17.39 0.90
CA LEU A 184 15.67 -17.60 1.91
C LEU A 184 16.95 -18.05 1.23
N TYR A 185 18.10 -17.55 1.66
CA TYR A 185 19.38 -18.10 1.26
C TYR A 185 20.39 -18.05 2.40
N ASP A 186 21.35 -18.96 2.33
CA ASP A 186 22.60 -18.92 3.07
C ASP A 186 23.75 -19.13 2.06
N GLU A 187 24.94 -19.51 2.53
CA GLU A 187 26.10 -19.69 1.66
C GLU A 187 25.87 -20.81 0.63
N THR A 188 25.37 -21.98 1.07
CA THR A 188 25.32 -23.21 0.26
C THR A 188 23.91 -23.76 -0.01
N GLY A 189 22.86 -23.21 0.60
CA GLY A 189 21.48 -23.68 0.53
C GLY A 189 21.05 -24.53 1.73
N ALA A 190 21.97 -25.03 2.55
CA ALA A 190 21.68 -26.03 3.58
C ALA A 190 20.76 -25.50 4.70
N ARG A 191 21.06 -24.32 5.26
CA ARG A 191 20.21 -23.69 6.29
C ARG A 191 18.95 -23.10 5.68
N ALA A 192 19.02 -22.62 4.44
CA ALA A 192 17.85 -22.10 3.74
C ALA A 192 16.74 -23.16 3.59
N ILE A 193 17.10 -24.40 3.27
CA ILE A 193 16.16 -25.52 3.18
C ILE A 193 15.49 -25.76 4.54
N GLN A 194 16.28 -25.84 5.62
CA GLN A 194 15.74 -26.02 6.98
C GLN A 194 14.81 -24.87 7.37
N ALA A 195 15.21 -23.62 7.10
CA ALA A 195 14.41 -22.44 7.38
C ALA A 195 13.08 -22.46 6.61
N ALA A 196 13.11 -22.80 5.32
CA ALA A 196 11.91 -22.88 4.49
C ALA A 196 10.92 -23.94 5.03
N GLN A 197 11.42 -25.09 5.48
CA GLN A 197 10.61 -26.12 6.13
C GLN A 197 9.95 -25.59 7.41
N THR A 198 10.75 -25.03 8.33
CA THR A 198 10.25 -24.46 9.58
C THR A 198 9.21 -23.36 9.35
N LEU A 199 9.43 -22.45 8.40
CA LEU A 199 8.48 -21.39 8.08
C LEU A 199 7.14 -21.96 7.58
N ARG A 200 7.17 -22.96 6.69
CA ARG A 200 5.96 -23.58 6.14
C ARG A 200 5.16 -24.35 7.18
N GLU A 201 5.84 -25.11 8.05
CA GLU A 201 5.22 -25.82 9.19
C GLU A 201 4.50 -24.85 10.14
N ASN A 202 4.97 -23.61 10.22
CA ASN A 202 4.40 -22.55 11.03
C ASN A 202 3.49 -21.58 10.25
N GLY A 203 3.00 -22.00 9.09
CA GLY A 203 1.95 -21.29 8.34
C GLY A 203 2.43 -20.24 7.33
N VAL A 204 3.74 -20.05 7.15
CA VAL A 204 4.29 -19.21 6.06
C VAL A 204 4.45 -20.07 4.81
N ARG A 205 3.34 -20.27 4.11
CA ARG A 205 3.24 -21.26 3.01
C ARG A 205 4.07 -20.91 1.77
N ALA A 206 4.38 -19.64 1.56
CA ALA A 206 5.14 -19.15 0.41
C ALA A 206 6.63 -18.91 0.73
N ALA A 207 7.20 -19.70 1.65
CA ALA A 207 8.64 -19.71 1.91
C ALA A 207 9.37 -20.71 0.99
N PHE A 208 10.45 -20.23 0.37
CA PHE A 208 11.28 -20.99 -0.56
C PHE A 208 12.77 -20.71 -0.32
N ALA A 209 13.58 -21.77 -0.35
CA ALA A 209 15.03 -21.66 -0.35
C ALA A 209 15.57 -21.42 -1.76
N ILE A 210 16.54 -20.52 -1.93
CA ILE A 210 17.30 -20.42 -3.17
C ILE A 210 18.20 -21.66 -3.28
N SER A 211 18.01 -22.44 -4.35
CA SER A 211 18.69 -23.70 -4.58
C SER A 211 20.21 -23.50 -4.65
N GLY A 212 20.95 -24.18 -3.78
CA GLY A 212 22.41 -24.03 -3.67
C GLY A 212 22.89 -22.76 -2.96
N GLY A 213 22.00 -21.95 -2.38
CA GLY A 213 22.37 -20.69 -1.70
C GLY A 213 23.11 -19.72 -2.61
N LEU A 214 24.04 -18.95 -2.05
CA LEU A 214 24.89 -18.07 -2.84
C LEU A 214 25.84 -18.81 -3.78
N VAL A 215 26.33 -20.00 -3.43
CA VAL A 215 27.15 -20.83 -4.34
C VAL A 215 26.34 -21.18 -5.60
N GLY A 216 25.09 -21.60 -5.43
CA GLY A 216 24.17 -21.87 -6.54
C GLY A 216 23.86 -20.63 -7.37
N TRP A 217 23.58 -19.51 -6.71
CA TRP A 217 23.39 -18.22 -7.38
C TRP A 217 24.60 -17.84 -8.23
N TRP A 218 25.81 -17.92 -7.65
CA TRP A 218 27.04 -17.53 -8.34
C TRP A 218 27.35 -18.44 -9.52
N ARG A 219 27.11 -19.75 -9.38
CA ARG A 219 27.27 -20.70 -10.49
C ARG A 219 26.33 -20.36 -11.66
N ASP A 220 25.09 -20.02 -11.37
CA ASP A 220 24.05 -19.87 -12.40
C ASP A 220 23.98 -18.44 -12.99
N LEU A 221 24.29 -17.42 -12.19
CA LEU A 221 24.11 -16.00 -12.52
C LEU A 221 25.36 -15.14 -12.29
N GLY A 222 26.45 -15.72 -11.77
CA GLY A 222 27.65 -14.97 -11.39
C GLY A 222 27.38 -13.99 -10.25
N SER A 223 27.98 -12.80 -10.33
CA SER A 223 27.82 -11.73 -9.34
C SER A 223 26.55 -10.88 -9.55
N LEU A 224 25.60 -11.34 -10.38
CA LEU A 224 24.38 -10.56 -10.68
C LEU A 224 23.65 -10.18 -9.38
N PHE A 225 23.40 -8.88 -9.20
CA PHE A 225 22.78 -8.26 -8.03
C PHE A 225 23.53 -8.43 -6.69
N PHE A 226 24.78 -8.87 -6.70
CA PHE A 226 25.60 -8.79 -5.48
C PHE A 226 25.94 -7.33 -5.16
N THR A 227 25.91 -7.01 -3.88
CA THR A 227 26.36 -5.72 -3.35
C THR A 227 27.21 -5.94 -2.10
N ARG A 228 28.15 -5.02 -1.88
CA ARG A 228 28.96 -4.94 -0.66
C ARG A 228 28.82 -3.58 0.00
N ALA A 229 28.97 -3.53 1.32
CA ALA A 229 28.89 -2.27 2.07
C ALA A 229 30.04 -1.31 1.70
N ASP A 230 31.22 -1.85 1.40
CA ASP A 230 32.42 -1.11 1.01
C ASP A 230 32.48 -0.76 -0.49
N GLY A 231 31.49 -1.21 -1.28
CA GLY A 231 31.46 -1.03 -2.74
C GLY A 231 32.52 -1.82 -3.51
N ALA A 232 33.29 -2.68 -2.85
CA ALA A 232 34.28 -3.52 -3.53
C ALA A 232 33.60 -4.59 -4.41
N PRO A 233 34.32 -5.17 -5.38
CA PRO A 233 33.80 -6.31 -6.14
C PRO A 233 33.47 -7.48 -5.21
N PRO A 234 32.34 -8.18 -5.40
CA PRO A 234 32.02 -9.36 -4.62
C PRO A 234 32.98 -10.51 -4.93
N THR A 235 33.31 -11.30 -3.91
CA THR A 235 34.11 -12.52 -4.06
C THR A 235 33.20 -13.73 -4.21
N PRO A 236 33.60 -14.76 -4.98
CA PRO A 236 32.82 -15.98 -5.12
C PRO A 236 32.54 -16.65 -3.76
N PRO A 237 31.28 -17.06 -3.50
CA PRO A 237 30.91 -17.90 -2.37
C PRO A 237 31.66 -19.24 -2.38
N VAL A 238 31.87 -19.81 -1.20
CA VAL A 238 32.64 -21.06 -1.03
C VAL A 238 31.78 -22.20 -0.50
N GLY A 239 32.17 -23.44 -0.83
CA GLY A 239 31.52 -24.66 -0.36
C GLY A 239 30.75 -25.40 -1.45
N THR A 240 29.98 -26.40 -1.05
CA THR A 240 29.23 -27.27 -1.96
C THR A 240 27.75 -26.92 -1.93
N ALA A 241 27.19 -26.58 -3.09
CA ALA A 241 25.76 -26.28 -3.23
C ALA A 241 24.89 -27.47 -2.79
N VAL A 242 23.89 -27.19 -1.96
CA VAL A 242 22.91 -28.14 -1.43
C VAL A 242 21.52 -27.80 -1.98
N THR A 243 20.81 -28.82 -2.44
CA THR A 243 19.45 -28.71 -2.96
C THR A 243 18.52 -29.63 -2.17
N GLY A 244 17.22 -29.31 -2.10
CA GLY A 244 16.27 -30.10 -1.33
C GLY A 244 14.82 -29.62 -1.48
N PRO A 245 13.93 -30.07 -0.58
CA PRO A 245 12.54 -29.64 -0.56
C PRO A 245 12.39 -28.11 -0.50
N PHE A 246 11.30 -27.60 -1.07
CA PHE A 246 10.96 -26.16 -1.07
C PHE A 246 12.04 -25.25 -1.66
N THR A 247 12.90 -25.77 -2.54
CA THR A 247 13.89 -24.97 -3.25
C THR A 247 13.37 -24.44 -4.58
N LEU A 248 13.85 -23.26 -4.98
CA LEU A 248 13.67 -22.69 -6.31
C LEU A 248 15.04 -22.27 -6.87
N PRO A 249 15.32 -22.46 -8.17
CA PRO A 249 16.58 -22.00 -8.75
C PRO A 249 16.63 -20.46 -8.75
N ALA A 250 17.84 -19.91 -8.72
CA ALA A 250 18.06 -18.45 -8.71
C ALA A 250 17.38 -17.75 -9.89
N SER A 251 17.29 -18.40 -11.06
CA SER A 251 16.56 -17.92 -12.23
C SER A 251 15.10 -17.57 -11.93
N ARG A 252 14.40 -18.32 -11.06
CA ARG A 252 13.00 -18.02 -10.71
C ARG A 252 12.87 -16.73 -9.92
N VAL A 253 13.87 -16.35 -9.13
CA VAL A 253 13.87 -15.09 -8.38
C VAL A 253 14.00 -13.91 -9.35
N VAL A 254 14.88 -14.03 -10.35
CA VAL A 254 15.20 -12.91 -11.25
C VAL A 254 14.26 -12.77 -12.45
N THR A 255 13.65 -13.86 -12.95
CA THR A 255 12.77 -13.78 -14.14
C THR A 255 11.41 -13.16 -13.84
N HIS A 256 10.96 -13.15 -12.58
CA HIS A 256 9.70 -12.53 -12.16
C HIS A 256 9.86 -11.03 -11.82
N GLY A 257 11.05 -10.46 -12.06
CA GLY A 257 11.40 -9.10 -11.68
C GLY A 257 12.12 -9.10 -10.34
N TYR A 258 13.45 -9.09 -10.38
CA TYR A 258 14.28 -8.88 -9.20
C TYR A 258 13.98 -7.50 -8.60
N GLN A 259 13.44 -7.47 -7.40
CA GLN A 259 12.93 -6.28 -6.74
C GLN A 259 14.05 -5.47 -6.10
N VAL A 260 14.04 -4.17 -6.35
CA VAL A 260 14.79 -3.17 -5.58
C VAL A 260 13.83 -2.03 -5.26
N ILE A 261 13.78 -1.60 -4.00
CA ILE A 261 12.97 -0.44 -3.60
C ILE A 261 13.90 0.67 -3.11
N LEU A 262 13.78 1.85 -3.71
CA LEU A 262 14.48 3.07 -3.31
C LEU A 262 13.50 3.92 -2.50
N ASP A 263 13.82 4.16 -1.23
CA ASP A 263 13.08 5.06 -0.36
C ASP A 263 13.79 6.41 -0.33
N LEU A 264 13.16 7.40 -0.97
CA LEU A 264 13.72 8.73 -1.19
C LEU A 264 13.39 9.70 -0.05
N ARG A 265 12.71 9.23 1.00
CA ARG A 265 12.37 10.07 2.15
C ARG A 265 13.62 10.43 2.97
N PRO A 266 13.55 11.51 3.77
CA PRO A 266 14.56 11.79 4.78
C PRO A 266 14.81 10.59 5.70
N ARG A 267 16.05 10.44 6.15
CA ARG A 267 16.49 9.28 6.94
C ARG A 267 15.59 9.05 8.16
N GLU A 268 15.17 10.11 8.83
CA GLU A 268 14.33 10.03 10.03
C GLU A 268 12.98 9.34 9.73
N ALA A 269 12.33 9.74 8.63
CA ALA A 269 11.07 9.13 8.19
C ALA A 269 11.29 7.69 7.69
N TYR A 270 12.43 7.43 7.05
CA TYR A 270 12.84 6.09 6.67
C TYR A 270 12.96 5.19 7.90
N LEU A 271 13.65 5.60 8.97
CA LEU A 271 13.86 4.78 10.17
C LEU A 271 12.58 4.46 10.96
N LEU A 272 11.56 5.33 10.90
CA LEU A 272 10.28 5.11 11.56
C LEU A 272 9.47 3.95 10.95
N GLY A 273 9.63 3.69 9.65
CA GLY A 273 8.89 2.64 8.96
C GLY A 273 9.15 2.67 7.46
N SER A 274 9.69 1.59 6.90
CA SER A 274 9.94 1.42 5.46
C SER A 274 9.85 -0.05 5.06
N PHE A 275 9.77 -0.29 3.75
CA PHE A 275 9.75 -1.65 3.21
C PHE A 275 11.02 -2.42 3.59
N PRO A 276 10.93 -3.67 4.05
CA PRO A 276 12.12 -4.46 4.34
C PRO A 276 12.95 -4.65 3.07
N GLY A 277 14.26 -4.46 3.20
CA GLY A 277 15.19 -4.52 2.08
C GLY A 277 15.22 -3.27 1.20
N SER A 278 14.38 -2.26 1.46
CA SER A 278 14.49 -0.97 0.76
C SER A 278 15.81 -0.26 1.07
N LEU A 279 16.24 0.58 0.13
CA LEU A 279 17.47 1.36 0.22
C LEU A 279 17.09 2.83 0.41
N ASN A 280 17.51 3.44 1.52
CA ASN A 280 17.35 4.88 1.69
C ASN A 280 18.42 5.63 0.92
N LEU A 281 18.01 6.33 -0.13
CA LEU A 281 18.90 7.09 -1.00
C LEU A 281 18.41 8.53 -1.08
N LYS A 282 19.35 9.47 -1.06
CA LYS A 282 19.07 10.85 -1.46
C LYS A 282 18.96 10.94 -2.97
N LEU A 283 18.24 11.95 -3.46
CA LEU A 283 18.04 12.16 -4.90
C LEU A 283 19.37 12.27 -5.66
N GLU A 284 20.36 12.96 -5.09
CA GLU A 284 21.68 13.10 -5.70
C GLU A 284 22.48 11.79 -5.81
N GLU A 285 22.14 10.75 -5.04
CA GLU A 285 22.84 9.45 -5.06
C GLU A 285 22.28 8.49 -6.12
N VAL A 286 21.11 8.80 -6.69
CA VAL A 286 20.41 7.94 -7.65
C VAL A 286 21.22 7.70 -8.93
N PRO A 287 21.88 8.69 -9.56
CA PRO A 287 22.70 8.45 -10.75
C PRO A 287 23.83 7.46 -10.52
N ASP A 288 24.59 7.61 -9.43
CA ASP A 288 25.71 6.73 -9.08
C ASP A 288 25.24 5.32 -8.68
N PHE A 289 24.08 5.23 -8.04
CA PHE A 289 23.42 3.96 -7.80
C PHE A 289 23.04 3.27 -9.13
N ALA A 290 22.35 3.98 -10.02
CA ALA A 290 21.90 3.46 -11.31
C ALA A 290 23.07 3.03 -12.22
N ALA A 291 24.20 3.75 -12.17
CA ALA A 291 25.41 3.43 -12.94
C ALA A 291 26.03 2.07 -12.57
N ARG A 292 25.81 1.59 -11.34
CA ARG A 292 26.31 0.30 -10.84
C ARG A 292 25.38 -0.87 -11.12
N LEU A 293 24.14 -0.61 -11.52
CA LEU A 293 23.16 -1.65 -11.76
C LEU A 293 23.34 -2.30 -13.13
N PRO A 294 23.13 -3.63 -13.23
CA PRO A 294 23.15 -4.30 -14.52
C PRO A 294 21.98 -3.82 -15.39
N ARG A 295 22.23 -3.57 -16.68
CA ARG A 295 21.25 -3.03 -17.64
C ARG A 295 21.41 -3.65 -19.03
N GLY A 296 20.35 -3.61 -19.83
CA GLY A 296 20.35 -4.06 -21.23
C GLY A 296 19.31 -5.16 -21.52
N ALA A 297 19.10 -5.45 -22.81
CA ALA A 297 18.00 -6.28 -23.31
C ALA A 297 18.06 -7.78 -22.93
N ALA A 298 19.17 -8.27 -22.37
CA ALA A 298 19.32 -9.66 -21.95
C ALA A 298 20.26 -9.76 -20.74
N LEU A 299 19.72 -9.55 -19.54
CA LEU A 299 20.44 -9.94 -18.32
C LEU A 299 20.58 -11.47 -18.25
N PRO A 300 21.64 -12.00 -17.60
CA PRO A 300 21.85 -13.43 -17.46
C PRO A 300 20.60 -14.17 -16.95
N GLY A 301 20.32 -15.34 -17.53
CA GLY A 301 19.20 -16.18 -17.10
C GLY A 301 17.81 -15.59 -17.37
N GLY A 302 17.69 -14.58 -18.25
CA GLY A 302 16.42 -13.89 -18.51
C GLY A 302 15.99 -13.00 -17.34
N ALA A 303 16.94 -12.57 -16.53
CA ALA A 303 16.69 -11.70 -15.39
C ALA A 303 16.03 -10.39 -15.82
N ARG A 304 15.12 -9.91 -14.98
CA ARG A 304 14.49 -8.59 -15.08
C ARG A 304 14.73 -7.84 -13.79
N LEU A 305 14.97 -6.53 -13.86
CA LEU A 305 15.18 -5.69 -12.69
C LEU A 305 13.99 -4.76 -12.52
N MET A 306 13.22 -4.97 -11.45
CA MET A 306 12.06 -4.17 -11.05
C MET A 306 12.49 -3.17 -9.98
N ILE A 307 12.68 -1.91 -10.37
CA ILE A 307 13.08 -0.85 -9.44
C ILE A 307 11.84 -0.04 -9.07
N TRP A 308 11.46 -0.08 -7.80
CA TRP A 308 10.47 0.84 -7.26
C TRP A 308 11.16 2.03 -6.61
N SER A 309 10.59 3.21 -6.79
CA SER A 309 10.92 4.40 -6.01
C SER A 309 9.69 4.81 -5.20
N VAL A 310 9.92 5.22 -3.96
CA VAL A 310 8.87 5.63 -3.02
C VAL A 310 9.31 6.90 -2.27
N ASP A 311 8.35 7.77 -2.02
CA ASP A 311 8.47 8.92 -1.12
C ASP A 311 7.11 9.20 -0.46
N GLU A 312 7.01 10.26 0.33
CA GLU A 312 5.77 10.57 1.06
C GLU A 312 4.66 11.11 0.14
N ARG A 313 4.99 11.76 -0.98
CA ARG A 313 3.99 12.38 -1.86
C ARG A 313 3.88 11.69 -3.23
N GLY A 314 4.89 10.94 -3.63
CA GLY A 314 5.01 10.32 -4.95
C GLY A 314 5.73 11.21 -5.97
N SER A 315 5.99 12.50 -5.66
CA SER A 315 6.56 13.44 -6.64
C SER A 315 8.02 13.15 -6.94
N ASP A 316 8.80 12.81 -5.92
CA ASP A 316 10.22 12.50 -6.08
C ASP A 316 10.39 11.09 -6.65
N ALA A 317 9.53 10.15 -6.22
CA ALA A 317 9.47 8.82 -6.81
C ALA A 317 9.19 8.89 -8.32
N ILE A 318 8.20 9.66 -8.76
CA ILE A 318 7.87 9.80 -10.19
C ILE A 318 9.07 10.33 -10.99
N GLN A 319 9.75 11.36 -10.48
CA GLN A 319 10.95 11.91 -11.14
C GLN A 319 12.06 10.87 -11.27
N VAL A 320 12.33 10.11 -10.20
CA VAL A 320 13.34 9.04 -10.20
C VAL A 320 12.96 7.89 -11.13
N ALA A 321 11.71 7.42 -11.09
CA ALA A 321 11.26 6.34 -11.97
C ALA A 321 11.31 6.75 -13.44
N GLN A 322 10.92 7.99 -13.77
CA GLN A 322 11.04 8.54 -15.12
C GLN A 322 12.50 8.61 -15.58
N TYR A 323 13.40 9.08 -14.72
CA TYR A 323 14.84 9.10 -14.99
C TYR A 323 15.40 7.69 -15.27
N LEU A 324 15.10 6.72 -14.40
CA LEU A 324 15.54 5.33 -14.56
C LEU A 324 14.96 4.71 -15.83
N TYR A 325 13.69 4.97 -16.14
CA TYR A 325 13.05 4.52 -17.37
C TYR A 325 13.79 5.06 -18.61
N ALA A 326 14.15 6.35 -18.62
CA ALA A 326 14.92 6.96 -19.70
C ALA A 326 16.35 6.38 -19.85
N LEU A 327 16.93 5.85 -18.77
CA LEU A 327 18.21 5.11 -18.81
C LEU A 327 18.10 3.67 -19.30
N GLY A 328 16.88 3.18 -19.59
CA GLY A 328 16.63 1.84 -20.09
C GLY A 328 16.24 0.82 -19.01
N PHE A 329 15.97 1.24 -17.77
CA PHE A 329 15.32 0.39 -16.76
C PHE A 329 13.81 0.38 -17.04
N SER A 330 13.39 -0.37 -18.06
CA SER A 330 12.00 -0.38 -18.57
C SER A 330 10.95 -0.84 -17.56
N ASP A 331 11.38 -1.58 -16.54
CA ASP A 331 10.54 -2.05 -15.43
C ASP A 331 10.63 -1.11 -14.20
N ALA A 332 11.25 0.06 -14.28
CA ALA A 332 11.26 1.03 -13.18
C ALA A 332 9.87 1.64 -12.96
N LYS A 333 9.46 1.77 -11.69
CA LYS A 333 8.16 2.26 -11.24
C LYS A 333 8.27 3.23 -10.07
N ALA A 334 7.36 4.18 -10.00
CA ALA A 334 7.09 5.01 -8.84
C ALA A 334 5.80 4.54 -8.16
N LEU A 335 5.78 4.53 -6.83
CA LEU A 335 4.53 4.41 -6.09
C LEU A 335 3.73 5.70 -6.25
N ILE A 336 2.71 5.65 -7.12
CA ILE A 336 1.92 6.82 -7.43
C ILE A 336 1.15 7.30 -6.20
N GLY A 337 1.18 8.61 -5.93
CA GLY A 337 0.61 9.22 -4.74
C GLY A 337 1.35 8.90 -3.42
N GLY A 338 2.51 8.24 -3.48
CA GLY A 338 3.41 8.01 -2.36
C GLY A 338 2.87 7.03 -1.30
N LEU A 339 3.56 6.97 -0.16
CA LEU A 339 3.20 6.10 0.96
C LEU A 339 1.77 6.29 1.53
N PRO A 340 1.11 7.45 1.47
CA PRO A 340 -0.30 7.56 1.84
C PRO A 340 -1.20 6.59 1.06
N GLN A 341 -0.91 6.32 -0.22
CA GLN A 341 -1.67 5.35 -1.02
C GLN A 341 -1.48 3.92 -0.51
N TRP A 342 -0.27 3.58 -0.06
CA TRP A 342 -0.01 2.31 0.63
C TRP A 342 -0.82 2.22 1.93
N ARG A 343 -0.70 3.22 2.80
CA ARG A 343 -1.35 3.22 4.12
C ARG A 343 -2.88 3.19 4.04
N VAL A 344 -3.46 3.88 3.07
CA VAL A 344 -4.91 3.84 2.83
C VAL A 344 -5.41 2.43 2.54
N ARG A 345 -4.62 1.60 1.85
CA ARG A 345 -4.99 0.24 1.45
C ARG A 345 -4.56 -0.84 2.45
N TYR A 346 -3.39 -0.68 3.05
CA TYR A 346 -2.70 -1.73 3.81
C TYR A 346 -2.27 -1.31 5.22
N GLY A 347 -2.54 -0.08 5.65
CA GLY A 347 -2.00 0.46 6.90
C GLY A 347 -0.47 0.41 6.90
N ASP A 348 0.12 -0.07 8.00
CA ASP A 348 1.58 -0.18 8.16
C ASP A 348 2.13 -1.57 7.81
N VAL A 349 1.36 -2.40 7.10
CA VAL A 349 1.86 -3.69 6.57
C VAL A 349 3.12 -3.43 5.76
N LEU A 350 4.21 -4.15 6.07
CA LEU A 350 5.55 -4.00 5.51
C LEU A 350 6.26 -2.66 5.77
N LEU A 351 5.70 -1.71 6.52
CA LEU A 351 6.42 -0.50 6.92
C LEU A 351 7.13 -0.73 8.26
N TRP A 352 8.24 -1.47 8.21
CA TRP A 352 8.97 -1.92 9.39
C TRP A 352 9.88 -0.83 9.94
N PRO A 353 9.89 -0.56 11.26
CA PRO A 353 10.86 0.35 11.87
C PRO A 353 12.28 -0.23 11.78
N GLU A 354 13.30 0.60 12.01
CA GLU A 354 14.71 0.17 12.00
C GLU A 354 15.00 -1.04 12.92
N THR A 355 14.30 -1.14 14.05
CA THR A 355 14.44 -2.25 15.01
C THR A 355 13.99 -3.61 14.47
N MET A 356 13.36 -3.64 13.29
CA MET A 356 12.95 -4.84 12.56
C MET A 356 13.67 -4.96 11.20
N ARG A 357 14.90 -4.46 11.03
CA ARG A 357 15.63 -4.52 9.74
C ARG A 357 16.92 -5.33 9.78
#